data_AF-I0V0T1-F1
#
_entry.id   AF-I0V0T1-F1
#
_cell.length_a   1.000
_cell.length_b   1.000
_cell.length_c   1.000
_cell.angle_alpha   90.00
_cell.angle_beta   90.00
_cell.angle_gamma   90.00
#
_symmetry.space_group_name_H-M   'P 1'
#
loop_
_entity.id
_entity.type
_entity.pdbx_description
1 polymer ?
#
loop_
_entity_poly.entity_id
_entity_poly.type
_entity_poly.pdbx_seq_one_letter_code
_entity_poly.pdbx_strand_id
1 'polypeptide(L)'
;MSIRDRQNVETVNDNGAGVQRFEINQRPAAKAKNPEFGTCVVALKIDDVSRIDVTVVDGLEDDSCQIAEVVAELLEPRLPAVP
;
A
#
# COMPACT_ATOMS: atom_id res chain seq x y z
N MET A 1 -9.98 -2.18 0.56
CA MET A 1 -8.90 -2.64 1.47
C MET A 1 -8.95 -4.15 1.55
N SER A 2 -7.79 -4.80 1.63
CA SER A 2 -7.67 -6.26 1.69
C SER A 2 -6.52 -6.65 2.62
N ILE A 3 -6.67 -7.73 3.37
CA ILE A 3 -5.58 -8.32 4.15
C ILE A 3 -4.94 -9.45 3.34
N ARG A 4 -3.62 -9.50 3.29
CA ARG A 4 -2.86 -10.63 2.75
C ARG A 4 -2.12 -11.29 3.91
N ASP A 5 -2.54 -12.50 4.28
CA ASP A 5 -2.00 -13.24 5.42
C ASP A 5 -0.68 -13.98 5.10
N ARG A 6 -0.36 -14.15 3.81
CA ARG A 6 0.85 -14.87 3.33
C ARG A 6 1.63 -14.12 2.26
N GLN A 7 1.45 -12.81 2.16
CA GLN A 7 2.18 -11.94 1.24
C GLN A 7 2.67 -10.71 2.00
N ASN A 8 3.98 -10.58 2.15
CA ASN A 8 4.61 -9.41 2.77
C ASN A 8 4.73 -8.25 1.77
N VAL A 9 5.18 -7.08 2.22
CA VAL A 9 5.37 -5.89 1.38
C VAL A 9 6.39 -6.07 0.24
N GLU A 10 7.27 -7.08 0.33
CA GLU A 10 8.23 -7.40 -0.72
C GLU A 10 7.58 -8.00 -1.96
N THR A 11 6.42 -8.65 -1.78
CA THR A 11 5.68 -9.35 -2.85
C THR A 11 4.59 -8.48 -3.49
N VAL A 12 4.69 -7.14 -3.40
CA VAL A 12 3.78 -6.25 -4.13
C VAL A 12 4.08 -6.35 -5.62
N ASN A 13 3.05 -6.53 -6.43
CA ASN A 13 3.19 -6.61 -7.87
C ASN A 13 3.42 -5.21 -8.45
N ASP A 14 4.31 -5.12 -9.44
CA ASP A 14 4.36 -3.97 -10.33
C ASP A 14 3.12 -3.98 -11.22
N ASN A 15 2.36 -2.89 -11.20
CA ASN A 15 1.14 -2.74 -11.99
C ASN A 15 1.33 -1.79 -13.19
N GLY A 16 2.57 -1.58 -13.64
CA GLY A 16 2.92 -0.84 -14.84
C GLY A 16 3.68 0.48 -14.60
N ALA A 17 3.89 0.86 -13.34
CA ALA A 17 4.61 2.08 -12.95
C ALA A 17 5.74 1.83 -11.95
N GLY A 18 6.16 0.57 -11.76
CA GLY A 18 7.13 0.20 -10.74
C GLY A 18 6.50 0.01 -9.36
N VAL A 19 7.31 -0.55 -8.46
CA VAL A 19 7.03 -0.63 -7.03
C VAL A 19 7.95 0.35 -6.32
N GLN A 20 7.38 1.28 -5.55
CA GLN A 20 8.16 2.15 -4.67
C GLN A 20 8.06 1.67 -3.23
N ARG A 21 9.21 1.46 -2.58
CA ARG A 21 9.32 1.09 -1.16
C ARG A 21 9.61 2.33 -0.33
N PHE A 22 8.96 2.42 0.82
CA PHE A 22 9.05 3.56 1.73
C PHE A 22 8.57 3.16 3.13
N GLU A 23 8.43 4.14 4.03
CA GLU A 23 7.93 3.92 5.38
C GLU A 23 6.79 4.90 5.69
N ILE A 24 5.80 4.45 6.45
CA ILE A 24 4.73 5.26 7.03
C ILE A 24 4.88 5.16 8.55
N ASN A 25 5.24 6.26 9.22
CA ASN A 25 5.54 6.25 10.67
C ASN A 25 6.49 5.11 11.08
N GLN A 26 7.59 4.91 10.35
CA GLN A 26 8.58 3.83 10.56
C GLN A 26 8.05 2.40 10.28
N ARG A 27 6.80 2.25 9.80
CA ARG A 27 6.27 0.97 9.31
C ARG A 27 6.67 0.78 7.85
N PRO A 28 7.34 -0.34 7.49
CA PRO A 28 7.64 -0.65 6.09
C PRO A 28 6.39 -0.71 5.22
N ALA A 29 6.46 -0.03 4.08
CA ALA A 29 5.37 0.09 3.13
C ALA A 29 5.88 -0.02 1.69
N ALA A 30 4.98 -0.37 0.78
CA ALA A 30 5.25 -0.35 -0.65
C ALA A 30 4.01 0.15 -1.39
N LYS A 31 4.21 0.91 -2.47
CA LYS A 31 3.12 1.34 -3.34
C LYS A 31 3.37 0.97 -4.79
N ALA A 32 2.29 0.65 -5.49
CA ALA A 32 2.28 0.36 -6.90
C ALA A 32 1.07 1.02 -7.54
N LYS A 33 1.33 1.85 -8.56
CA LYS A 33 0.30 2.49 -9.37
C LYS A 33 0.04 1.64 -10.62
N ASN A 34 -1.22 1.56 -11.02
CA ASN A 34 -1.63 1.13 -12.34
C ASN A 34 -2.11 2.35 -13.14
N PRO A 35 -1.31 2.89 -14.08
CA PRO A 35 -1.69 4.06 -14.88
C PRO A 35 -2.86 3.80 -15.84
N GLU A 36 -3.04 2.56 -16.31
CA GLU A 36 -4.10 2.21 -17.26
C GLU A 36 -5.49 2.36 -16.62
N PHE A 37 -5.60 2.02 -15.34
CA PHE A 37 -6.87 2.08 -14.59
C PHE A 37 -6.93 3.22 -13.55
N GLY A 38 -5.89 4.07 -13.48
CA GLY A 38 -5.63 5.05 -12.41
C GLY A 38 -5.99 4.53 -11.02
N THR A 39 -5.40 3.38 -10.71
CA THR A 39 -5.50 2.78 -9.38
C THR A 39 -4.16 2.85 -8.69
N CYS A 40 -4.17 2.97 -7.37
CA CYS A 40 -2.98 2.83 -6.57
C CYS A 40 -3.23 1.90 -5.41
N VAL A 41 -2.26 1.03 -5.16
CA VAL A 41 -2.21 0.19 -3.97
C VAL A 41 -1.07 0.66 -3.10
N VAL A 42 -1.36 0.93 -1.82
CA VAL A 42 -0.37 1.10 -0.75
C VAL A 42 -0.50 -0.09 0.19
N ALA A 43 0.57 -0.87 0.29
CA ALA A 43 0.67 -2.02 1.16
C ALA A 43 1.46 -1.69 2.42
N LEU A 44 0.89 -1.97 3.60
CA LEU A 44 1.49 -1.76 4.91
C LEU A 44 1.84 -3.09 5.57
N LYS A 45 3.06 -3.22 6.10
CA LYS A 45 3.50 -4.42 6.83
C LYS A 45 2.67 -4.62 8.10
N ILE A 46 2.19 -5.83 8.34
CA ILE A 46 1.61 -6.25 9.64
C ILE A 46 2.67 -7.05 10.41
N ASP A 47 3.23 -8.08 9.78
CA ASP A 47 4.36 -8.87 10.26
C ASP A 47 5.27 -9.27 9.08
N ASP A 48 6.20 -10.22 9.27
CA ASP A 48 7.16 -10.63 8.24
C ASP A 48 6.54 -11.32 7.02
N VAL A 49 5.30 -11.81 7.14
CA VAL A 49 4.63 -12.62 6.10
C VAL A 49 3.31 -12.01 5.63
N SER A 50 2.78 -11.01 6.34
CA SER A 50 1.47 -10.44 6.09
C SER A 50 1.49 -8.92 5.92
N ARG A 51 0.50 -8.42 5.18
CA ARG A 51 0.31 -7.00 4.91
C ARG A 51 -1.16 -6.64 4.75
N ILE A 52 -1.48 -5.36 4.87
CA ILE A 52 -2.77 -4.81 4.47
C ILE A 52 -2.60 -3.92 3.23
N ASP A 53 -3.43 -4.14 2.23
CA ASP A 53 -3.49 -3.37 0.99
C ASP A 53 -4.60 -2.31 1.10
N VAL A 54 -4.22 -1.03 1.02
CA VAL A 54 -5.10 0.11 0.80
C VAL A 54 -5.15 0.37 -0.70
N THR A 55 -6.33 0.27 -1.30
CA THR A 55 -6.52 0.48 -2.74
C THR A 55 -7.45 1.64 -2.96
N VAL A 56 -7.02 2.59 -3.79
CA VAL A 56 -7.83 3.71 -4.26
C VAL A 56 -7.95 3.60 -5.78
N VAL A 57 -9.15 3.87 -6.27
CA VAL A 57 -9.50 3.92 -7.69
C VAL A 57 -9.98 5.34 -7.96
N ASP A 58 -9.27 6.08 -8.80
CA ASP A 58 -9.55 7.51 -9.07
C ASP A 58 -9.68 7.80 -10.58
N GLY A 59 -9.76 6.76 -11.41
CA GLY A 59 -10.01 6.90 -12.84
C GLY A 59 -8.75 7.34 -13.60
N LEU A 60 -8.72 8.57 -14.13
CA LEU A 60 -7.53 9.12 -14.82
C LEU A 60 -6.86 10.24 -14.02
N GLU A 61 -7.41 10.60 -12.87
CA GLU A 61 -6.78 11.56 -11.96
C GLU A 61 -5.62 10.87 -11.24
N ASP A 62 -4.49 11.57 -11.12
CA ASP A 62 -3.24 11.01 -10.57
C ASP A 62 -3.18 11.05 -9.03
N ASP A 63 -4.31 11.34 -8.37
CA ASP A 63 -4.34 11.56 -6.93
C ASP A 63 -4.52 10.24 -6.15
N SER A 64 -4.82 9.13 -6.84
CA SER A 64 -5.05 7.81 -6.23
C SER A 64 -3.96 7.37 -5.24
N CYS A 65 -2.67 7.59 -5.54
CA CYS A 65 -1.60 7.23 -4.60
C CYS A 65 -1.53 8.15 -3.39
N GLN A 66 -1.74 9.46 -3.60
CA GLN A 66 -1.75 10.42 -2.49
C GLN A 66 -2.90 10.12 -1.53
N ILE A 67 -4.10 9.83 -2.04
CA ILE A 67 -5.24 9.45 -1.22
C ILE A 67 -4.96 8.13 -0.48
N ALA A 68 -4.39 7.13 -1.17
CA ALA A 68 -4.06 5.85 -0.57
C ALA A 68 -3.02 6.00 0.56
N GLU A 69 -2.04 6.88 0.41
CA GLU A 69 -1.03 7.20 1.43
C GLU A 69 -1.65 7.89 2.64
N VAL A 70 -2.50 8.90 2.46
CA VAL A 70 -3.19 9.57 3.57
C VAL A 70 -4.06 8.59 4.36
N VAL A 71 -4.76 7.70 3.66
CA VAL A 71 -5.55 6.65 4.32
C VAL A 71 -4.65 5.66 5.06
N ALA A 72 -3.51 5.29 4.48
CA ALA A 72 -2.53 4.41 5.12
C ALA A 72 -1.92 5.04 6.38
N GLU A 73 -1.59 6.33 6.36
CA GLU A 73 -1.15 7.11 7.53
C GLU A 73 -2.19 7.11 8.66
N LEU A 74 -3.47 7.25 8.31
CA LEU A 74 -4.57 7.20 9.28
C LEU A 74 -4.76 5.80 9.89
N LEU A 75 -4.46 4.75 9.13
CA LEU A 75 -4.59 3.37 9.57
C LEU A 75 -3.43 2.92 10.43
N GLU A 76 -2.21 3.33 10.10
CA GLU A 76 -0.96 2.90 10.74
C GLU A 76 -1.05 2.83 12.28
N PRO A 77 -1.47 3.89 13.01
CA PRO A 77 -1.50 3.87 14.47
C PRO A 77 -2.56 2.92 15.07
N ARG A 78 -3.47 2.39 14.24
CA ARG A 78 -4.50 1.42 14.64
C ARG A 78 -4.12 -0.02 14.30
N LEU A 79 -3.03 -0.22 13.56
CA LEU A 79 -2.52 -1.55 13.25
C LEU A 79 -1.73 -2.11 14.44
N PRO A 80 -1.64 -3.44 14.57
CA PRO A 80 -0.71 -4.05 15.51
C PRO A 80 0.72 -3.52 15.30
N ALA A 81 1.48 -3.44 16.39
CA ALA A 81 2.91 -3.17 16.30
C ALA A 81 3.58 -4.25 15.42
N VAL A 82 4.52 -3.82 14.58
CA VAL A 82 5.32 -4.77 13.81
C VAL A 82 6.22 -5.53 14.80
N PRO A 83 6.23 -6.88 14.79
CA PRO A 83 7.09 -7.69 15.64
C PRO A 83 8.59 -7.45 15.43
#